data_AF-A0A124E5L1-F1
#
_entry.id   AF-A0A124E5L1-F1
#
_cell.length_a   1.000
_cell.length_b   1.000
_cell.length_c   1.000
_cell.angle_alpha   90.00
_cell.angle_beta   90.00
_cell.angle_gamma   90.00
#
_symmetry.space_group_name_H-M   'P 1'
#
loop_
_entity.id
_entity.type
_entity.pdbx_description
1 polymer ?
#
loop_
_entity_poly.entity_id
_entity_poly.type
_entity_poly.pdbx_seq_one_letter_code
_entity_poly.pdbx_strand_id
1 'polypeptide(L)'
;MTDNRISATSEPTARRAPVPSRPSARARLIARIRSGRFDRMLAVGAPTPAGSAIAARAARLTSIAEREAVARVLRRCVREAANDTIVWSSRIPLHRKNIAEAEQTIDAITLRLHSPLPVAARGMARLNRVINDGLGPLYAYGHGDLDGRLRAALAAL
;
A
#
# COMPACT_ATOMS: atom_id res chain seq x y z
N MET A 1 44.73 18.06 43.91
CA MET A 1 43.33 18.38 44.25
C MET A 1 42.95 19.58 43.41
N THR A 2 42.20 19.49 42.32
CA THR A 2 41.41 18.39 41.74
C THR A 2 41.17 18.78 40.28
N ASP A 3 41.29 17.81 39.39
CA ASP A 3 40.92 17.89 37.98
C ASP A 3 39.50 18.45 37.78
N ASN A 4 39.28 19.22 36.71
CA ASN A 4 37.95 19.28 36.11
C ASN A 4 38.00 19.04 34.60
N ARG A 5 37.68 17.79 34.30
CA ARG A 5 37.40 17.15 33.02
C ARG A 5 36.17 17.78 32.34
N ILE A 6 36.28 17.90 31.02
CA ILE A 6 35.26 17.53 30.03
C ILE A 6 33.91 18.29 30.13
N SER A 7 33.70 19.17 29.16
CA SER A 7 32.40 19.28 28.49
C SER A 7 32.67 19.45 27.00
N ALA A 8 32.90 18.32 26.34
CA ALA A 8 32.87 18.25 24.89
C ALA A 8 31.46 18.65 24.44
N THR A 9 31.37 19.75 23.70
CA THR A 9 30.16 20.16 23.01
C THR A 9 29.87 19.11 21.93
N SER A 10 28.94 18.22 22.22
CA SER A 10 28.45 17.23 21.26
C SER A 10 27.74 17.96 20.13
N GLU A 11 28.45 18.19 19.02
CA GLU A 11 27.86 18.64 17.77
C GLU A 11 26.74 17.66 17.36
N PRO A 12 25.59 18.15 16.90
CA PRO A 12 24.51 17.30 16.45
C PRO A 12 25.00 16.56 15.22
N THR A 13 25.17 15.25 15.36
CA THR A 13 25.55 14.34 14.27
C THR A 13 24.47 14.46 13.20
N ALA A 14 24.76 15.23 12.15
CA ALA A 14 23.91 15.36 10.98
C ALA A 14 23.63 13.95 10.47
N ARG A 15 22.41 13.47 10.70
CA ARG A 15 21.93 12.14 10.35
C ARG A 15 21.95 12.06 8.82
N ARG A 16 23.07 11.61 8.26
CA ARG A 16 23.32 11.49 6.82
C ARG A 16 22.15 10.75 6.19
N ALA A 17 21.38 11.45 5.36
CA ALA A 17 20.29 10.82 4.61
C ALA A 17 20.88 9.72 3.72
N PRO A 18 20.35 8.48 3.74
CA PRO A 18 20.89 7.41 2.94
C PRO A 18 20.72 7.74 1.45
N VAL A 19 21.83 7.70 0.73
CA VAL A 19 21.88 7.88 -0.73
C VAL A 19 21.00 6.79 -1.37
N PRO A 20 20.09 7.12 -2.31
CA PRO A 20 19.23 6.13 -2.94
C PRO A 20 20.02 5.21 -3.87
N SER A 21 20.48 4.08 -3.33
CA SER A 21 21.10 3.00 -4.11
C SER A 21 20.04 2.37 -5.03
N ARG A 22 20.22 2.51 -6.34
CA ARG A 22 19.33 1.93 -7.35
C ARG A 22 19.25 0.41 -7.15
N PRO A 23 18.06 -0.18 -6.97
CA PRO A 23 17.93 -1.60 -6.71
C PRO A 23 18.36 -2.43 -7.92
N SER A 24 19.11 -3.50 -7.66
CA SER A 24 19.61 -4.39 -8.71
C SER A 24 18.48 -5.06 -9.49
N ALA A 25 18.74 -5.46 -10.74
CA ALA A 25 17.75 -6.16 -11.57
C ALA A 25 17.20 -7.43 -10.92
N ARG A 26 18.04 -8.16 -10.18
CA ARG A 26 17.65 -9.32 -9.36
C ARG A 26 16.68 -8.93 -8.23
N ALA A 27 16.92 -7.80 -7.55
CA ALA A 27 16.01 -7.29 -6.53
C ALA A 27 14.64 -6.92 -7.12
N ARG A 28 14.60 -6.35 -8.33
CA ARG A 28 13.35 -6.06 -9.06
C ARG A 28 12.59 -7.33 -9.44
N LEU A 29 13.29 -8.39 -9.85
CA LEU A 29 12.67 -9.68 -10.20
C LEU A 29 12.12 -10.39 -8.95
N ILE A 30 12.91 -10.46 -7.88
CA ILE A 30 12.47 -11.05 -6.60
C ILE A 30 11.29 -10.27 -6.01
N ALA A 31 11.24 -8.94 -6.17
CA ALA A 31 10.10 -8.12 -5.78
C ALA A 31 8.82 -8.43 -6.57
N ARG A 32 8.93 -8.91 -7.82
CA ARG A 32 7.76 -9.38 -8.60
C ARG A 32 7.30 -10.77 -8.12
N ILE A 33 8.24 -11.70 -7.95
CA ILE A 33 7.97 -13.10 -7.57
C ILE A 33 7.47 -13.21 -6.12
N ARG A 34 8.00 -12.38 -5.20
CA ARG A 34 7.62 -12.35 -3.77
C ARG A 34 6.81 -11.12 -3.40
N SER A 35 6.13 -10.50 -4.37
CA SER A 35 5.29 -9.31 -4.19
C SER A 35 4.35 -9.46 -2.98
N GLY A 36 3.59 -10.55 -2.90
CA GLY A 36 2.70 -10.82 -1.76
C GLY A 36 3.38 -11.01 -0.40
N ARG A 37 4.68 -11.36 -0.34
CA ARG A 37 5.43 -11.41 0.93
C ARG A 37 5.91 -10.02 1.33
N PHE A 38 6.45 -9.25 0.39
CA PHE A 38 6.90 -7.88 0.68
C PHE A 38 5.74 -6.95 0.98
N ASP A 39 4.60 -7.12 0.32
CA ASP A 39 3.39 -6.33 0.62
C ASP A 39 2.88 -6.65 2.03
N ARG A 40 2.96 -7.92 2.48
CA ARG A 40 2.69 -8.27 3.89
C ARG A 40 3.63 -7.57 4.87
N MET A 41 4.93 -7.56 4.58
CA MET A 41 5.94 -6.89 5.41
C MET A 41 5.74 -5.37 5.43
N LEU A 42 5.43 -4.75 4.28
CA LEU A 42 5.15 -3.32 4.19
C LEU A 42 3.83 -2.94 4.90
N ALA A 43 2.81 -3.79 4.84
CA ALA A 43 1.52 -3.55 5.50
C ALA A 43 1.63 -3.51 7.04
N VAL A 44 2.57 -4.26 7.62
CA VAL A 44 2.88 -4.23 9.07
C VAL A 44 3.87 -3.12 9.44
N GLY A 45 4.46 -2.43 8.46
CA GLY A 45 5.42 -1.35 8.70
C GLY A 45 6.88 -1.81 8.86
N ALA A 46 7.26 -2.92 8.21
CA ALA A 46 8.64 -3.38 8.23
C ALA A 46 9.62 -2.30 7.72
N PRO A 47 10.83 -2.21 8.29
CA PRO A 47 11.83 -1.24 7.85
C PRO A 47 12.20 -1.47 6.38
N THR A 48 12.52 -0.37 5.68
CA THR A 48 12.89 -0.37 4.26
C THR A 48 14.33 0.14 4.08
N PRO A 49 15.37 -0.67 4.39
CA PRO A 49 16.75 -0.26 4.20
C PRO A 49 17.02 0.13 2.74
N ALA A 50 17.74 1.24 2.52
CA ALA A 50 18.07 1.69 1.17
C ALA A 50 18.81 0.59 0.37
N GLY A 51 18.49 0.44 -0.91
CA GLY A 51 19.07 -0.59 -1.78
C GLY A 51 18.51 -2.01 -1.61
N SER A 52 17.66 -2.26 -0.60
CA SER A 52 17.03 -3.56 -0.40
C SER A 52 15.87 -3.82 -1.39
N ALA A 53 15.53 -5.10 -1.59
CA ALA A 53 14.38 -5.48 -2.41
C ALA A 53 13.03 -4.95 -1.86
N ILE A 54 12.92 -4.76 -0.54
CA ILE A 54 11.70 -4.22 0.08
C ILE A 54 11.56 -2.72 -0.16
N ALA A 55 12.67 -1.96 -0.16
CA ALA A 55 12.68 -0.55 -0.56
C ALA A 55 12.36 -0.38 -2.05
N ALA A 56 12.88 -1.27 -2.91
CA ALA A 56 12.53 -1.29 -4.33
C ALA A 56 11.03 -1.55 -4.56
N ARG A 57 10.45 -2.49 -3.82
CA ARG A 57 9.01 -2.78 -3.85
C ARG A 57 8.21 -1.58 -3.35
N ALA A 58 8.61 -0.96 -2.24
CA ALA A 58 7.97 0.23 -1.68
C ALA A 58 7.94 1.38 -2.69
N ALA A 59 9.06 1.71 -3.33
CA ALA A 59 9.15 2.76 -4.35
C ALA A 59 8.27 2.48 -5.57
N ARG A 60 8.20 1.21 -6.01
CA ARG A 60 7.28 0.81 -7.09
C ARG A 60 5.82 0.97 -6.67
N LEU A 61 5.51 0.58 -5.44
CA LEU A 61 4.16 0.57 -4.89
C LEU A 61 3.60 1.99 -4.70
N THR A 62 4.46 2.98 -4.45
CA THR A 62 4.07 4.40 -4.34
C THR A 62 4.17 5.17 -5.67
N SER A 63 4.63 4.51 -6.75
CA SER A 63 4.74 5.12 -8.07
C SER A 63 3.38 5.56 -8.61
N ILE A 64 3.35 6.64 -9.38
CA ILE A 64 2.13 7.23 -9.94
C ILE A 64 1.32 6.18 -10.71
N ALA A 65 1.98 5.41 -11.58
CA ALA A 65 1.34 4.36 -12.37
C ALA A 65 0.65 3.29 -11.51
N GLU A 66 1.26 2.88 -10.38
CA GLU A 66 0.65 1.91 -9.48
C GLU A 66 -0.52 2.53 -8.71
N ARG A 67 -0.40 3.78 -8.24
CA ARG A 67 -1.50 4.50 -7.58
C ARG A 67 -2.73 4.60 -8.50
N GLU A 68 -2.50 4.98 -9.75
CA GLU A 68 -3.56 5.07 -10.76
C GLU A 68 -4.13 3.70 -11.09
N ALA A 69 -3.31 2.65 -11.17
CA ALA A 69 -3.79 1.28 -11.38
C ALA A 69 -4.72 0.84 -10.24
N VAL A 70 -4.30 1.03 -8.99
CA VAL A 70 -5.12 0.71 -7.80
C VAL A 70 -6.43 1.51 -7.81
N ALA A 71 -6.36 2.81 -8.06
CA ALA A 71 -7.54 3.66 -8.11
C ALA A 71 -8.50 3.30 -9.27
N ARG A 72 -7.97 2.88 -10.42
CA ARG A 72 -8.78 2.35 -11.54
C ARG A 72 -9.48 1.05 -11.18
N VAL A 73 -8.80 0.14 -10.47
CA VAL A 73 -9.41 -1.12 -10.01
C VAL A 73 -10.53 -0.84 -9.02
N LEU A 74 -10.30 0.01 -8.02
CA LEU A 74 -11.32 0.37 -7.03
C LEU A 74 -12.57 0.98 -7.67
N ARG A 75 -12.40 1.98 -8.55
CA ARG A 75 -13.54 2.57 -9.29
C ARG A 75 -14.25 1.57 -10.19
N ARG A 76 -13.51 0.61 -10.77
CA ARG A 76 -14.10 -0.46 -11.55
C ARG A 76 -14.97 -1.37 -10.68
N CYS A 77 -14.50 -1.72 -9.47
CA CYS A 77 -15.29 -2.51 -8.53
C CYS A 77 -16.59 -1.82 -8.12
N VAL A 78 -16.56 -0.51 -7.85
CA VAL A 78 -17.79 0.26 -7.54
C VAL A 78 -18.76 0.25 -8.72
N ARG A 79 -18.28 0.54 -9.94
CA ARG A 79 -19.13 0.47 -11.15
C ARG A 79 -19.68 -0.92 -11.41
N GLU A 80 -18.87 -1.97 -11.27
CA GLU A 80 -19.31 -3.35 -11.44
C GLU A 80 -20.30 -3.80 -10.35
N ALA A 81 -20.16 -3.29 -9.13
CA ALA A 81 -21.09 -3.57 -8.03
C ALA A 81 -22.44 -2.85 -8.20
N ALA A 82 -22.43 -1.64 -8.76
CA ALA A 82 -23.64 -0.86 -9.05
C ALA A 82 -24.41 -1.38 -10.27
N ASN A 83 -23.72 -2.00 -11.23
CA ASN A 83 -24.35 -2.60 -12.40
C ASN A 83 -25.00 -3.93 -12.03
N ASP A 84 -26.31 -4.02 -12.19
CA ASP A 84 -27.07 -5.24 -11.85
C ASP A 84 -26.93 -6.36 -12.89
N THR A 85 -26.27 -6.06 -14.02
CA THR A 85 -26.07 -7.01 -15.13
C THR A 85 -25.27 -8.23 -14.68
N ILE A 86 -25.90 -9.40 -14.65
CA ILE A 86 -25.23 -10.68 -14.42
C ILE A 86 -24.39 -11.00 -15.66
N VAL A 87 -23.12 -10.63 -15.61
CA VAL A 87 -22.15 -11.02 -16.64
C VAL A 87 -21.60 -12.38 -16.22
N TRP A 88 -21.90 -13.43 -17.00
CA TRP A 88 -21.25 -14.73 -16.86
C TRP A 88 -19.77 -14.56 -17.20
N SER A 89 -18.95 -14.32 -16.17
CA SER A 89 -17.52 -14.11 -16.27
C SER A 89 -16.81 -15.14 -15.40
N SER A 90 -15.64 -15.63 -15.83
CA SER A 90 -14.76 -16.48 -14.99
C SER A 90 -14.15 -15.73 -13.79
N ARG A 91 -14.55 -14.47 -13.58
CA ARG A 91 -14.08 -13.64 -12.46
C ARG A 91 -14.90 -13.96 -11.20
N ILE A 92 -14.24 -13.94 -10.05
CA ILE A 92 -14.90 -14.10 -8.75
C ILE A 92 -15.93 -12.96 -8.60
N PRO A 93 -17.22 -13.28 -8.31
CA PRO A 93 -18.24 -12.25 -8.12
C PRO A 93 -17.88 -11.26 -7.01
N LEU A 94 -18.29 -10.00 -7.14
CA LEU A 94 -18.05 -8.95 -6.16
C LEU A 94 -19.12 -8.93 -5.07
N HIS A 95 -18.73 -8.59 -3.83
CA HIS A 95 -19.67 -8.44 -2.73
C HIS A 95 -20.37 -7.07 -2.78
N ARG A 96 -21.44 -6.97 -3.58
CA ARG A 96 -22.11 -5.70 -3.88
C ARG A 96 -22.48 -4.86 -2.66
N LYS A 97 -23.07 -5.47 -1.63
CA LYS A 97 -23.49 -4.78 -0.40
C LYS A 97 -22.31 -4.13 0.33
N ASN A 98 -21.27 -4.90 0.66
CA ASN A 98 -20.04 -4.37 1.25
C ASN A 98 -19.39 -3.27 0.41
N ILE A 99 -19.41 -3.38 -0.92
CA ILE A 99 -18.84 -2.34 -1.79
C ILE A 99 -19.67 -1.06 -1.75
N ALA A 100 -21.01 -1.16 -1.75
CA ALA A 100 -21.90 -0.03 -1.60
C ALA A 100 -21.74 0.66 -0.23
N GLU A 101 -21.61 -0.12 0.85
CA GLU A 101 -21.34 0.40 2.19
C GLU A 101 -19.97 1.12 2.27
N ALA A 102 -18.97 0.63 1.54
CA ALA A 102 -17.62 1.19 1.51
C ALA A 102 -17.41 2.26 0.41
N GLU A 103 -18.44 2.64 -0.35
CA GLU A 103 -18.31 3.50 -1.55
C GLU A 103 -17.63 4.84 -1.23
N GLN A 104 -18.08 5.52 -0.16
CA GLN A 104 -17.48 6.79 0.27
C GLN A 104 -15.99 6.65 0.62
N THR A 105 -15.62 5.56 1.29
CA THR A 105 -14.21 5.28 1.65
C THR A 105 -13.40 4.99 0.38
N ILE A 106 -13.96 4.28 -0.59
CA ILE A 106 -13.32 4.01 -1.88
C ILE A 106 -13.07 5.31 -2.66
N ASP A 107 -14.03 6.23 -2.66
CA ASP A 107 -13.89 7.53 -3.31
C ASP A 107 -12.83 8.40 -2.63
N ALA A 108 -12.81 8.44 -1.30
CA ALA A 108 -11.78 9.14 -0.54
C ALA A 108 -10.36 8.59 -0.84
N ILE A 109 -10.21 7.27 -0.90
CA ILE A 109 -8.94 6.63 -1.32
C ILE A 109 -8.60 7.03 -2.75
N THR A 110 -9.55 6.94 -3.67
CA THR A 110 -9.34 7.28 -5.08
C THR A 110 -8.87 8.73 -5.22
N LEU A 111 -9.51 9.68 -4.53
CA LEU A 111 -9.11 11.09 -4.50
C LEU A 111 -7.68 11.26 -3.95
N ARG A 112 -7.37 10.60 -2.83
CA ARG A 112 -6.02 10.62 -2.21
C ARG A 112 -4.95 10.08 -3.16
N LEU A 113 -5.25 9.04 -3.94
CA LEU A 113 -4.30 8.44 -4.89
C LEU A 113 -4.03 9.29 -6.13
N HIS A 114 -4.99 10.12 -6.55
CA HIS A 114 -4.83 11.07 -7.67
C HIS A 114 -4.12 12.35 -7.25
N SER A 115 -4.17 12.70 -5.96
CA SER A 115 -3.46 13.85 -5.44
C SER A 115 -1.94 13.74 -5.72
N PRO A 116 -1.26 14.86 -6.02
CA PRO A 116 0.19 14.88 -6.25
C PRO A 116 1.00 14.60 -4.98
N LEU A 117 0.38 14.68 -3.81
CA LEU A 117 1.02 14.41 -2.53
C LEU A 117 1.61 12.99 -2.44
N PRO A 118 2.77 12.81 -1.78
CA PRO A 118 3.32 11.50 -1.54
C PRO A 118 2.35 10.63 -0.72
N VAL A 119 2.35 9.34 -1.02
CA VAL A 119 1.59 8.32 -0.29
C VAL A 119 2.55 7.32 0.34
N ALA A 120 2.22 6.83 1.53
CA ALA A 120 3.02 5.86 2.23
C ALA A 120 2.85 4.45 1.64
N ALA A 121 3.97 3.73 1.52
CA ALA A 121 3.99 2.36 1.00
C ALA A 121 3.16 1.39 1.85
N ARG A 122 2.97 1.69 3.15
CA ARG A 122 2.15 0.88 4.07
C ARG A 122 0.68 0.88 3.66
N GLY A 123 0.09 2.07 3.44
CA GLY A 123 -1.30 2.20 2.98
C GLY A 123 -1.50 1.53 1.63
N MET A 124 -0.60 1.78 0.68
CA MET A 124 -0.65 1.12 -0.62
C MET A 124 -0.55 -0.42 -0.53
N ALA A 125 0.26 -0.94 0.39
CA ALA A 125 0.39 -2.39 0.58
C ALA A 125 -0.89 -3.00 1.18
N ARG A 126 -1.55 -2.28 2.09
CA ARG A 126 -2.85 -2.68 2.64
C ARG A 126 -3.93 -2.67 1.56
N LEU A 127 -3.98 -1.65 0.71
CA LEU A 127 -4.91 -1.60 -0.43
C LEU A 127 -4.70 -2.79 -1.38
N ASN A 128 -3.45 -3.03 -1.78
CA ASN A 128 -3.13 -4.17 -2.65
C ASN A 128 -3.49 -5.51 -1.97
N ARG A 129 -3.35 -5.62 -0.65
CA ARG A 129 -3.80 -6.82 0.06
C ARG A 129 -5.32 -6.99 -0.01
N VAL A 130 -6.10 -5.94 0.23
CA VAL A 130 -7.58 -6.01 0.14
C VAL A 130 -8.04 -6.41 -1.27
N ILE A 131 -7.41 -5.86 -2.31
CA ILE A 131 -7.76 -6.14 -3.71
C ILE A 131 -7.39 -7.57 -4.11
N ASN A 132 -6.20 -8.04 -3.71
CA ASN A 132 -5.69 -9.35 -4.12
C ASN A 132 -6.08 -10.50 -3.17
N ASP A 133 -6.75 -10.20 -2.05
CA ASP A 133 -7.31 -11.20 -1.14
C ASP A 133 -8.60 -11.75 -1.75
N GLY A 134 -8.49 -12.80 -2.57
CA GLY A 134 -9.62 -13.44 -3.27
C GLY A 134 -10.69 -14.05 -2.35
N LEU A 135 -10.35 -14.24 -1.07
CA LEU A 135 -11.27 -14.68 -0.01
C LEU A 135 -11.67 -13.52 0.91
N GLY A 136 -11.28 -12.30 0.57
CA GLY A 136 -11.53 -11.09 1.32
C GLY A 136 -12.90 -10.48 1.04
N PRO A 137 -13.34 -9.52 1.86
CA PRO A 137 -14.71 -8.99 1.89
C PRO A 137 -15.09 -8.15 0.66
N LEU A 138 -14.18 -8.00 -0.31
CA LEU A 138 -14.43 -7.38 -1.61
C LEU A 138 -15.15 -8.36 -2.56
N TYR A 139 -14.98 -9.66 -2.36
CA TYR A 139 -15.56 -10.71 -3.20
C TYR A 139 -16.74 -11.37 -2.51
N ALA A 140 -17.73 -11.82 -3.28
CA ALA A 140 -19.04 -12.28 -2.78
C ALA A 140 -18.97 -13.43 -1.78
N TYR A 141 -17.98 -14.32 -1.93
CA TYR A 141 -17.74 -15.45 -1.04
C TYR A 141 -16.74 -15.16 0.07
N GLY A 142 -16.20 -13.93 0.10
CA GLY A 142 -15.27 -13.51 1.13
C GLY A 142 -15.98 -12.94 2.35
N HIS A 143 -15.28 -12.98 3.48
CA HIS A 143 -15.84 -12.55 4.77
C HIS A 143 -15.03 -11.40 5.38
N GLY A 144 -15.71 -10.62 6.22
CA GLY A 144 -15.11 -9.55 7.03
C GLY A 144 -15.61 -8.15 6.65
N ASP A 145 -15.01 -7.16 7.30
CA ASP A 145 -15.34 -5.75 7.10
C ASP A 145 -14.44 -5.13 6.02
N LEU A 146 -15.04 -4.84 4.86
CA LEU A 146 -14.35 -4.16 3.76
C LEU A 146 -14.03 -2.71 4.12
N ASP A 147 -15.02 -2.00 4.66
CA ASP A 147 -14.96 -0.58 4.91
C ASP A 147 -13.93 -0.26 6.00
N GLY A 148 -13.91 -1.02 7.10
CA GLY A 148 -12.87 -0.91 8.13
C GLY A 148 -11.46 -1.21 7.60
N ARG A 149 -11.30 -2.22 6.74
CA ARG A 149 -10.00 -2.51 6.10
C ARG A 149 -9.54 -1.37 5.19
N LEU A 150 -10.46 -0.78 4.43
CA LEU A 150 -10.19 0.35 3.54
C LEU A 150 -9.89 1.63 4.34
N ARG A 151 -10.64 1.93 5.40
CA ARG A 151 -10.33 3.05 6.32
C ARG A 151 -8.97 2.90 6.98
N ALA A 152 -8.62 1.69 7.43
CA ALA A 152 -7.30 1.41 7.99
C ALA A 152 -6.17 1.53 6.95
N ALA A 153 -6.46 1.31 5.67
CA ALA A 153 -5.52 1.55 4.59
C ALA A 153 -5.39 3.06 4.30
N LEU A 154 -6.51 3.79 4.22
CA LEU A 154 -6.57 5.23 4.02
C LEU A 154 -5.82 6.00 5.10
N ALA A 155 -6.00 5.63 6.37
CA ALA A 155 -5.28 6.23 7.50
C ALA A 155 -3.75 6.00 7.44
N ALA A 156 -3.29 5.05 6.62
CA ALA A 156 -1.89 4.72 6.43
C ALA A 156 -1.33 5.20 5.09
N LEU A 157 -2.05 6.05 4.32
CA LEU A 157 -1.63 6.66 3.04
C LEU A 157 -1.00 8.05 3.22
#